data_AF-A0A538Q8J4-F1
#
_entry.id   AF-A0A538Q8J4-F1
#
_cell.length_a   1.000
_cell.length_b   1.000
_cell.length_c   1.000
_cell.angle_alpha   90.00
_cell.angle_beta   90.00
_cell.angle_gamma   90.00
#
_symmetry.space_group_name_H-M   'P 1'
#
loop_
_entity.id
_entity.type
_entity.pdbx_description
1 polymer ?
#
loop_
_entity_poly.entity_id
_entity_poly.type
_entity_poly.pdbx_seq_one_letter_code
_entity_poly.pdbx_strand_id
1 'polypeptide(L)'
;MWNGILGTQHPGDGSKLYYVPLASGYWKLFGTPLADYWCCTGSGSESFAKLGDSIYFWDDDGLYVNLFIASELTWTERGATVIQDTRFPAEPRTTLTIKTPRPIGFELRVRVPAWTARGGSARLNGKPLESFAAPGGYLVLDRTWRDGDRLDIALPMELSASPTPDDPSIQAMLYGPLVLAARMGTAGLRPDILRAEPTRPRTIPEYKAEGLPMLALTGRAPWLVPDGGKPLTFRTAAGEHRELVPLYQILDERYGVYVKVPT
;
A
#
# COMPACT_ATOMS: atom_id res chain seq x y z
N MET A 1 4.83 -4.28 -0.45
CA MET A 1 3.99 -4.16 -1.66
C MET A 1 3.49 -2.73 -1.88
N TRP A 2 2.54 -2.21 -1.08
CA TRP A 2 1.87 -0.91 -1.33
C TRP A 2 2.80 0.30 -1.46
N ASN A 3 3.90 0.36 -0.70
CA ASN A 3 4.77 1.55 -0.69
C ASN A 3 5.93 1.40 -1.69
N GLY A 4 6.87 0.49 -1.41
CA GLY A 4 8.12 0.38 -2.16
C GLY A 4 8.11 -0.49 -3.42
N ILE A 5 6.97 -1.05 -3.84
CA ILE A 5 6.89 -1.91 -5.05
C ILE A 5 5.83 -1.40 -6.02
N LEU A 6 4.58 -1.19 -5.58
CA LEU A 6 3.50 -0.83 -6.49
C LEU A 6 3.78 0.46 -7.27
N GLY A 7 4.43 1.43 -6.60
CA GLY A 7 4.82 2.69 -7.20
C GLY A 7 6.10 2.67 -8.04
N THR A 8 6.71 1.50 -8.31
CA THR A 8 7.99 1.37 -9.03
C THR A 8 7.85 0.97 -10.50
N GLN A 9 6.62 0.82 -10.98
CA GLN A 9 6.29 0.66 -12.39
C GLN A 9 5.41 1.82 -12.83
N HIS A 10 5.80 2.50 -13.90
CA HIS A 10 4.97 3.54 -14.49
C HIS A 10 3.75 2.88 -15.16
N PRO A 11 2.51 3.25 -14.80
CA PRO A 11 1.31 2.57 -15.29
C PRO A 11 1.02 2.82 -16.78
N GLY A 12 1.53 3.93 -17.34
CA GLY A 12 1.27 4.28 -18.74
C GLY A 12 2.07 3.48 -19.77
N ASP A 13 3.24 2.95 -19.41
CA ASP A 13 4.15 2.29 -20.35
C ASP A 13 4.93 1.10 -19.77
N GLY A 14 4.74 0.80 -18.49
CA GLY A 14 5.36 -0.33 -17.81
C GLY A 14 6.85 -0.16 -17.49
N SER A 15 7.44 0.99 -17.77
CA SER A 15 8.83 1.30 -17.42
C SER A 15 9.06 1.19 -15.91
N LYS A 16 10.26 0.77 -15.51
CA LYS A 16 10.63 0.57 -14.11
C LYS A 16 11.56 1.70 -13.65
N LEU A 17 11.51 2.02 -12.37
CA LEU A 17 12.49 2.91 -11.74
C LEU A 17 13.60 2.11 -11.07
N TYR A 18 14.74 2.77 -10.84
CA TYR A 18 15.86 2.19 -10.10
C TYR A 18 15.80 2.57 -8.61
N TYR A 19 15.75 3.87 -8.32
CA TYR A 19 15.70 4.40 -6.96
C TYR A 19 14.32 4.98 -6.65
N VAL A 20 13.85 4.80 -5.42
CA VAL A 20 12.73 5.55 -4.84
C VAL A 20 13.34 6.61 -3.91
N PRO A 21 13.52 7.87 -4.38
CA PRO A 21 14.11 8.90 -3.55
C PRO A 21 13.27 9.18 -2.30
N LEU A 22 13.92 9.18 -1.14
CA LEU A 22 13.31 9.65 0.09
C LEU A 22 13.73 11.08 0.45
N ALA A 23 14.77 11.60 -0.21
CA ALA A 23 15.15 12.99 -0.15
C ALA A 23 14.05 13.88 -0.74
N SER A 24 13.79 15.02 -0.08
CA SER A 24 12.62 15.83 -0.40
C SER A 24 12.72 16.51 -1.77
N GLY A 25 11.58 16.61 -2.44
CA GLY A 25 11.40 17.27 -3.73
C GLY A 25 12.07 16.60 -4.92
N TYR A 26 12.60 15.39 -4.76
CA TYR A 26 12.96 14.55 -5.90
C TYR A 26 11.71 13.95 -6.56
N TRP A 27 11.90 13.27 -7.70
CA TRP A 27 10.85 12.61 -8.47
C TRP A 27 11.17 11.13 -8.68
N LYS A 28 10.17 10.36 -9.11
CA LYS A 28 10.42 8.99 -9.56
C LYS A 28 10.96 9.04 -10.98
N LEU A 29 12.21 8.61 -11.15
CA LEU A 29 12.86 8.58 -12.44
C LEU A 29 12.70 7.17 -13.04
N PHE A 30 11.93 7.10 -14.12
CA PHE A 30 11.65 5.85 -14.81
C PHE A 30 12.58 5.64 -16.00
N GLY A 31 12.85 4.39 -16.35
CA GLY A 31 13.56 4.05 -17.58
C GLY A 31 12.79 4.47 -18.84
N THR A 32 13.48 4.40 -19.97
CA THR A 32 12.90 4.54 -21.29
C THR A 32 12.49 3.17 -21.83
N PRO A 33 11.26 3.02 -22.36
CA PRO A 33 10.79 1.76 -22.93
C PRO A 33 11.79 1.19 -23.94
N LEU A 34 12.08 -0.11 -23.79
CA LEU A 34 12.99 -0.87 -24.66
C LEU A 34 14.47 -0.45 -24.65
N ALA A 35 14.86 0.50 -23.81
CA ALA A 35 16.23 1.04 -23.77
C ALA A 35 16.97 0.78 -22.45
N ASP A 36 16.25 0.72 -21.31
CA ASP A 36 16.88 0.60 -19.98
C ASP A 36 16.57 -0.74 -19.27
N TYR A 37 17.61 -1.57 -19.15
CA TYR A 37 17.52 -2.93 -18.58
C TYR A 37 18.45 -3.10 -17.37
N TRP A 38 18.18 -2.33 -16.32
CA TRP A 38 18.92 -2.44 -15.07
C TRP A 38 18.51 -3.69 -14.28
N CYS A 39 19.25 -4.01 -13.21
CA CYS A 39 18.84 -5.06 -12.28
C CYS A 39 17.43 -4.81 -11.71
N CYS A 40 17.06 -3.55 -11.45
CA CYS A 40 15.73 -3.17 -11.00
C CYS A 40 14.64 -3.39 -12.05
N THR A 41 14.97 -3.37 -13.35
CA THR A 41 14.04 -3.74 -14.42
C THR A 41 13.70 -5.22 -14.33
N GLY A 42 14.71 -6.08 -14.13
CA GLY A 42 14.54 -7.52 -13.93
C GLY A 42 13.74 -7.82 -12.66
N SER A 43 14.23 -7.38 -11.49
CA SER A 43 13.57 -7.64 -10.21
C SER A 43 12.18 -7.00 -10.11
N GLY A 44 11.98 -5.85 -10.76
CA GLY A 44 10.69 -5.20 -10.87
C GLY A 44 9.70 -6.03 -11.68
N SER A 45 10.13 -6.65 -12.79
CA SER A 45 9.28 -7.55 -13.58
C SER A 45 8.90 -8.80 -12.78
N GLU A 46 9.86 -9.41 -12.09
CA GLU A 46 9.58 -10.54 -11.18
C GLU A 46 8.59 -10.15 -10.08
N SER A 47 8.74 -8.98 -9.48
CA SER A 47 7.88 -8.50 -8.39
C SER A 47 6.41 -8.36 -8.83
N PHE A 48 6.18 -7.83 -10.03
CA PHE A 48 4.83 -7.65 -10.57
C PHE A 48 4.19 -8.97 -11.04
N ALA A 49 5.00 -9.93 -11.47
CA ALA A 49 4.51 -11.27 -11.82
C ALA A 49 4.01 -12.06 -10.59
N LYS A 50 4.50 -11.74 -9.38
CA LYS A 50 4.24 -12.51 -8.15
C LYS A 50 3.45 -11.75 -7.06
N LEU A 51 2.71 -10.70 -7.43
CA LEU A 51 1.91 -9.94 -6.45
C LEU A 51 0.84 -10.80 -5.77
N GLY A 52 0.38 -11.87 -6.44
CA GLY A 52 -0.61 -12.81 -5.92
C GLY A 52 -0.07 -13.83 -4.91
N ASP A 53 1.22 -14.15 -4.98
CA ASP A 53 1.82 -15.33 -4.31
C ASP A 53 1.77 -15.28 -2.78
N SER A 54 1.59 -14.09 -2.20
CA SER A 54 1.51 -13.89 -0.75
C SER A 54 0.15 -13.43 -0.27
N ILE A 55 -0.89 -13.47 -1.13
CA ILE A 55 -2.26 -13.15 -0.70
C ILE A 55 -2.76 -14.23 0.26
N TYR A 56 -2.55 -15.50 -0.10
CA TYR A 56 -3.01 -16.66 0.64
C TYR A 56 -1.86 -17.62 0.92
N PHE A 57 -1.86 -18.21 2.11
CA PHE A 57 -1.10 -19.43 2.42
C PHE A 57 -2.05 -20.44 3.05
N TRP A 58 -1.69 -21.72 3.08
CA TRP A 58 -2.50 -22.73 3.76
C TRP A 58 -1.61 -23.81 4.38
N ASP A 59 -2.16 -24.47 5.39
CA ASP A 59 -1.59 -25.65 6.04
C ASP A 59 -2.65 -26.77 6.11
N ASP A 60 -2.38 -27.83 6.86
CA ASP A 60 -3.29 -28.98 7.00
C ASP A 60 -4.63 -28.59 7.64
N ASP A 61 -4.61 -27.58 8.51
CA ASP A 61 -5.76 -27.13 9.30
C ASP A 61 -6.62 -26.11 8.54
N GLY A 62 -6.01 -25.27 7.70
CA GLY A 62 -6.77 -24.18 7.10
C GLY A 62 -6.02 -23.18 6.23
N LEU A 63 -6.70 -22.07 5.98
CA LEU A 63 -6.32 -21.01 5.05
C LEU A 63 -5.96 -19.72 5.79
N TYR A 64 -4.80 -19.15 5.48
CA TYR A 64 -4.39 -17.81 5.87
C TYR A 64 -4.70 -16.81 4.77
N VAL A 65 -5.39 -15.72 5.13
CA VAL A 65 -5.60 -14.56 4.27
C VAL A 65 -4.70 -13.43 4.77
N ASN A 66 -3.63 -13.16 4.02
CA ASN A 66 -2.51 -12.31 4.45
C ASN A 66 -2.54 -10.90 3.86
N LEU A 67 -3.02 -10.75 2.63
CA LEU A 67 -3.12 -9.47 1.93
C LEU A 67 -4.57 -9.22 1.49
N PHE A 68 -4.97 -7.95 1.54
CA PHE A 68 -6.31 -7.53 1.13
C PHE A 68 -6.26 -6.99 -0.30
N ILE A 69 -6.38 -7.91 -1.26
CA ILE A 69 -6.33 -7.65 -2.69
C ILE A 69 -7.50 -8.40 -3.33
N ALA A 70 -8.25 -7.72 -4.20
CA ALA A 70 -9.33 -8.35 -4.96
C ALA A 70 -8.79 -9.55 -5.76
N SER A 71 -9.27 -10.74 -5.46
CA SER A 71 -8.68 -11.99 -5.96
C SER A 71 -9.63 -13.18 -5.81
N GLU A 72 -9.36 -14.23 -6.56
CA GLU A 72 -10.01 -15.53 -6.43
C GLU A 72 -8.94 -16.60 -6.24
N LEU A 73 -9.05 -17.36 -5.15
CA LEU A 73 -8.23 -18.54 -4.89
C LEU A 73 -9.05 -19.78 -5.24
N THR A 74 -8.59 -20.56 -6.21
CA THR A 74 -9.04 -21.95 -6.39
C THR A 74 -8.16 -22.87 -5.54
N TRP A 75 -8.69 -23.40 -4.43
CA TRP A 75 -7.99 -24.27 -3.51
C TRP A 75 -8.35 -25.74 -3.78
N THR A 76 -7.69 -26.31 -4.78
CA THR A 76 -8.00 -27.65 -5.31
C THR A 76 -7.88 -28.74 -4.26
N GLU A 77 -6.89 -28.67 -3.38
CA GLU A 77 -6.61 -29.65 -2.32
C GLU A 77 -7.75 -29.76 -1.32
N ARG A 78 -8.47 -28.65 -1.05
CA ARG A 78 -9.64 -28.63 -0.16
C ARG A 78 -10.97 -28.70 -0.91
N GLY A 79 -10.95 -28.63 -2.24
CA GLY A 79 -12.16 -28.58 -3.07
C GLY A 79 -12.99 -27.31 -2.85
N ALA A 80 -12.34 -26.17 -2.61
CA ALA A 80 -12.96 -24.89 -2.28
C ALA A 80 -12.47 -23.77 -3.18
N THR A 81 -13.29 -22.73 -3.35
CA THR A 81 -12.86 -21.46 -3.93
C THR A 81 -13.13 -20.34 -2.92
N VAL A 82 -12.17 -19.43 -2.75
CA VAL A 82 -12.31 -18.25 -1.89
C VAL A 82 -12.22 -17.01 -2.75
N ILE A 83 -13.31 -16.23 -2.79
CA ILE A 83 -13.37 -14.98 -3.52
C ILE A 83 -13.21 -13.83 -2.52
N GLN A 84 -12.24 -12.98 -2.75
CA GLN A 84 -12.01 -11.77 -1.98
C GLN A 84 -12.42 -10.54 -2.80
N ASP A 85 -13.45 -9.84 -2.33
CA ASP A 85 -13.94 -8.58 -2.91
C ASP A 85 -13.54 -7.42 -2.00
N THR A 86 -12.77 -6.48 -2.54
CA THR A 86 -12.29 -5.32 -1.80
C THR A 86 -11.83 -4.20 -2.71
N ARG A 87 -11.96 -2.97 -2.22
CA ARG A 87 -11.31 -1.77 -2.78
C ARG A 87 -10.15 -1.29 -1.90
N PHE A 88 -9.62 -2.16 -1.04
CA PHE A 88 -8.46 -1.86 -0.21
C PHE A 88 -7.27 -1.46 -1.11
N PRO A 89 -6.51 -0.41 -0.76
CA PRO A 89 -6.60 0.36 0.49
C PRO A 89 -7.54 1.57 0.44
N ALA A 90 -8.22 1.85 -0.68
CA ALA A 90 -9.16 2.97 -0.78
C ALA A 90 -10.38 2.80 0.14
N GLU A 91 -10.76 1.55 0.42
CA GLU A 91 -11.74 1.22 1.45
C GLU A 91 -11.10 0.29 2.50
N PRO A 92 -11.19 0.62 3.81
CA PRO A 92 -10.59 -0.17 4.89
C PRO A 92 -11.44 -1.41 5.23
N ARG A 93 -11.81 -2.22 4.23
CA ARG A 93 -12.65 -3.42 4.39
C ARG A 93 -12.36 -4.46 3.33
N THR A 94 -12.71 -5.71 3.61
CA THR A 94 -12.67 -6.81 2.64
C THR A 94 -13.84 -7.76 2.88
N THR A 95 -14.32 -8.40 1.82
CA THR A 95 -15.34 -9.45 1.91
C THR A 95 -14.76 -10.75 1.36
N LEU A 96 -14.84 -11.81 2.15
CA LEU A 96 -14.49 -13.16 1.72
C LEU A 96 -15.78 -13.96 1.48
N THR A 97 -15.91 -14.58 0.31
CA THR A 97 -16.99 -15.50 -0.02
C THR A 97 -16.42 -16.88 -0.27
N ILE A 98 -16.93 -17.88 0.44
CA ILE A 98 -16.55 -19.28 0.25
C ILE A 98 -17.49 -19.92 -0.76
N LYS A 99 -16.92 -20.57 -1.76
CA LYS A 99 -17.61 -21.38 -2.76
C LYS A 99 -17.18 -22.83 -2.63
N THR A 100 -18.15 -23.73 -2.52
CA THR A 100 -17.87 -25.16 -2.32
C THR A 100 -19.06 -26.02 -2.76
N PRO A 101 -18.85 -27.17 -3.42
CA PRO A 101 -19.96 -28.04 -3.82
C PRO A 101 -20.63 -28.77 -2.64
N ARG A 102 -19.94 -28.89 -1.50
CA ARG A 102 -20.43 -29.56 -0.27
C ARG A 102 -19.88 -28.86 0.97
N PRO A 103 -20.51 -28.99 2.15
CA PRO A 103 -19.96 -28.42 3.38
C PRO A 103 -18.56 -28.98 3.68
N ILE A 104 -17.60 -28.11 4.01
CA ILE A 104 -16.20 -28.45 4.30
C ILE A 104 -15.74 -27.77 5.59
N GLY A 105 -15.07 -28.50 6.49
CA GLY A 105 -14.44 -27.92 7.68
C GLY A 105 -13.06 -27.38 7.34
N PHE A 106 -12.67 -26.22 7.86
CA PHE A 106 -11.28 -25.74 7.94
C PHE A 106 -11.20 -24.44 8.75
N GLU A 107 -10.01 -24.11 9.25
CA GLU A 107 -9.74 -22.83 9.89
C GLU A 107 -9.56 -21.72 8.84
N LEU A 108 -10.38 -20.67 8.89
CA LEU A 108 -10.11 -19.44 8.15
C LEU A 108 -9.40 -18.44 9.06
N ARG A 109 -8.16 -18.10 8.73
CA ARG A 109 -7.30 -17.21 9.50
C ARG A 109 -7.09 -15.92 8.72
N VAL A 110 -7.84 -14.88 9.08
CA VAL A 110 -7.74 -13.57 8.44
C VAL A 110 -6.80 -12.69 9.23
N ARG A 111 -5.72 -12.20 8.61
CA ARG A 111 -4.77 -11.32 9.28
C ARG A 111 -5.48 -10.07 9.82
N VAL A 112 -5.16 -9.67 11.05
CA VAL A 112 -5.51 -8.35 11.59
C VAL A 112 -4.20 -7.58 11.73
N PRO A 113 -3.86 -6.69 10.78
CA PRO A 113 -2.57 -6.01 10.82
C PRO A 113 -2.36 -5.15 12.07
N ALA A 114 -1.10 -4.95 12.45
CA ALA A 114 -0.74 -4.13 13.62
C ALA A 114 -1.17 -2.66 13.50
N TRP A 115 -1.33 -2.14 12.27
CA TRP A 115 -1.81 -0.77 12.03
C TRP A 115 -3.31 -0.59 12.19
N THR A 116 -4.08 -1.68 12.34
CA THR A 116 -5.54 -1.61 12.40
C THR A 116 -5.97 -0.82 13.64
N ALA A 117 -6.67 0.29 13.40
CA ALA A 117 -7.16 1.18 14.44
C ALA A 117 -8.32 0.55 15.21
N ARG A 118 -8.74 1.22 16.30
CA ARG A 118 -9.90 0.78 17.10
C ARG A 118 -11.17 0.70 16.23
N GLY A 119 -12.02 -0.28 16.54
CA GLY A 119 -13.27 -0.52 15.82
C GLY A 119 -13.18 -1.56 14.70
N GLY A 120 -12.06 -2.28 14.60
CA GLY A 120 -11.97 -3.50 13.78
C GLY A 120 -13.11 -4.47 14.13
N SER A 121 -13.74 -5.04 13.11
CA SER A 121 -14.91 -5.90 13.30
C SER A 121 -15.09 -6.87 12.13
N ALA A 122 -15.85 -7.92 12.38
CA ALA A 122 -16.23 -8.87 11.35
C ALA A 122 -17.69 -9.30 11.49
N ARG A 123 -18.31 -9.64 10.36
CA ARG A 123 -19.66 -10.19 10.27
C ARG A 123 -19.64 -11.44 9.43
N LEU A 124 -20.21 -12.51 9.96
CA LEU A 124 -20.38 -13.76 9.24
C LEU A 124 -21.86 -13.91 8.86
N ASN A 125 -22.14 -13.97 7.56
CA ASN A 125 -23.50 -14.04 7.02
C ASN A 125 -24.42 -12.94 7.58
N GLY A 126 -23.87 -11.71 7.67
CA GLY A 126 -24.56 -10.53 8.20
C GLY A 126 -24.59 -10.42 9.74
N LYS A 127 -24.28 -11.49 10.47
CA LYS A 127 -24.27 -11.50 11.95
C LYS A 127 -22.91 -11.03 12.48
N PRO A 128 -22.86 -10.03 13.38
CA PRO A 128 -21.62 -9.63 14.04
C PRO A 128 -20.96 -10.80 14.77
N LEU A 129 -19.64 -10.90 14.67
CA LEU A 129 -18.86 -11.76 15.55
C LEU A 129 -18.66 -11.08 16.91
N GLU A 130 -18.73 -11.85 17.99
CA GLU A 130 -18.62 -11.34 19.36
C GLU A 130 -17.20 -10.88 19.71
N SER A 131 -16.20 -11.50 19.08
CA SER A 131 -14.80 -11.16 19.26
C SER A 131 -14.12 -10.88 17.93
N PHE A 132 -13.10 -10.04 17.99
CA PHE A 132 -12.21 -9.72 16.89
C PHE A 132 -10.78 -9.82 17.41
N ALA A 133 -9.86 -10.27 16.57
CA ALA A 133 -8.47 -10.42 16.99
C ALA A 133 -7.81 -9.06 17.26
N ALA A 134 -6.85 -9.04 18.18
CA ALA A 134 -6.05 -7.86 18.43
C ALA A 134 -5.17 -7.52 17.20
N PRO A 135 -4.85 -6.23 16.97
CA PRO A 135 -3.89 -5.83 15.95
C PRO A 135 -2.56 -6.58 16.08
N GLY A 136 -2.06 -7.10 14.95
CA GLY A 136 -0.85 -7.91 14.87
C GLY A 136 -1.08 -9.42 14.86
N GLY A 137 -2.32 -9.89 15.01
CA GLY A 137 -2.68 -11.32 15.03
C GLY A 137 -3.51 -11.77 13.83
N TYR A 138 -4.29 -12.85 14.04
CA TYR A 138 -5.26 -13.39 13.09
C TYR A 138 -6.62 -13.55 13.75
N LEU A 139 -7.68 -13.14 13.06
CA LEU A 139 -9.04 -13.60 13.34
C LEU A 139 -9.15 -15.03 12.84
N VAL A 140 -9.34 -15.98 13.77
CA VAL A 140 -9.43 -17.41 13.45
C VAL A 140 -10.89 -17.84 13.56
N LEU A 141 -11.40 -18.46 12.49
CA LEU A 141 -12.73 -19.06 12.43
C LEU A 141 -12.59 -20.53 12.05
N ASP A 142 -12.60 -21.40 13.05
CA ASP A 142 -12.66 -22.85 12.85
C ASP A 142 -14.11 -23.30 12.76
N ARG A 143 -14.55 -23.70 11.56
CA ARG A 143 -15.93 -24.15 11.33
C ARG A 143 -16.09 -24.94 10.04
N THR A 144 -17.29 -25.52 9.90
CA THR A 144 -17.80 -26.02 8.63
C THR A 144 -18.38 -24.89 7.79
N TRP A 145 -17.72 -24.62 6.67
CA TRP A 145 -18.11 -23.65 5.65
C TRP A 145 -19.10 -24.26 4.66
N ARG A 146 -20.09 -23.45 4.26
CA ARG A 146 -21.10 -23.80 3.25
C ARG A 146 -20.97 -22.88 2.04
N ASP A 147 -21.52 -23.32 0.90
CA ASP A 147 -21.53 -22.49 -0.30
C ASP A 147 -22.22 -21.14 -0.03
N GLY A 148 -21.55 -20.06 -0.42
CA GLY A 148 -22.05 -18.69 -0.24
C GLY A 148 -21.85 -18.13 1.16
N ASP A 149 -21.20 -18.85 2.08
CA ASP A 149 -20.80 -18.26 3.36
C ASP A 149 -19.93 -17.01 3.10
N ARG A 150 -20.30 -15.92 3.76
CA ARG A 150 -19.74 -14.59 3.54
C ARG A 150 -19.20 -14.02 4.84
N LEU A 151 -17.93 -13.64 4.83
CA LEU A 151 -17.26 -12.95 5.92
C LEU A 151 -16.89 -11.53 5.50
N ASP A 152 -17.60 -10.54 6.05
CA ASP A 152 -17.26 -9.13 5.89
C ASP A 152 -16.33 -8.71 7.02
N ILE A 153 -15.18 -8.10 6.69
CA ILE A 153 -14.19 -7.62 7.67
C ILE A 153 -13.96 -6.12 7.47
N ALA A 154 -14.03 -5.36 8.55
CA ALA A 154 -13.61 -3.96 8.62
C ALA A 154 -12.25 -3.85 9.33
N LEU A 155 -11.33 -3.12 8.71
CA LEU A 155 -9.96 -2.89 9.18
C LEU A 155 -9.69 -1.38 9.25
N PRO A 156 -10.27 -0.65 10.22
CA PRO A 156 -10.14 0.79 10.31
C PRO A 156 -8.69 1.26 10.22
N MET A 157 -8.49 2.32 9.46
CA MET A 157 -7.19 2.96 9.26
C MET A 157 -7.21 4.31 9.95
N GLU A 158 -6.07 4.71 10.52
CA GLU A 158 -5.90 6.04 11.11
C GLU A 158 -4.61 6.69 10.64
N LEU A 159 -4.56 8.03 10.79
CA LEU A 159 -3.35 8.79 10.57
C LEU A 159 -2.36 8.51 11.70
N SER A 160 -1.12 8.23 11.34
CA SER A 160 -0.02 8.07 12.29
C SER A 160 1.26 8.70 11.72
N ALA A 161 2.29 8.77 12.55
CA ALA A 161 3.59 9.28 12.15
C ALA A 161 4.69 8.33 12.63
N SER A 162 5.74 8.18 11.82
CA SER A 162 6.90 7.34 12.12
C SER A 162 8.15 8.22 12.05
N PRO A 163 8.84 8.47 13.18
CA PRO A 163 10.07 9.24 13.19
C PRO A 163 11.20 8.49 12.51
N THR A 164 12.14 9.25 11.93
CA THR A 164 13.42 8.67 11.52
C THR A 164 14.20 8.19 12.75
N PRO A 165 15.03 7.14 12.63
CA PRO A 165 15.76 6.58 13.78
C PRO A 165 16.75 7.58 14.42
N ASP A 166 17.23 8.56 13.66
CA ASP A 166 18.28 9.51 14.01
C ASP A 166 17.77 10.91 14.35
N ASP A 167 16.63 11.35 13.78
CA ASP A 167 16.01 12.64 14.09
C ASP A 167 14.48 12.50 14.31
N PRO A 168 13.98 12.56 15.56
CA PRO A 168 12.54 12.46 15.82
C PRO A 168 11.74 13.67 15.33
N SER A 169 12.39 14.78 14.98
CA SER A 169 11.73 15.92 14.32
C SER A 169 11.48 15.69 12.83
N ILE A 170 12.05 14.63 12.24
CA ILE A 170 11.81 14.22 10.86
C ILE A 170 10.97 12.96 10.87
N GLN A 171 9.77 13.03 10.28
CA GLN A 171 8.80 11.94 10.37
C GLN A 171 8.16 11.64 9.01
N ALA A 172 7.86 10.36 8.76
CA ALA A 172 6.97 9.96 7.68
C ALA A 172 5.53 9.92 8.19
N MET A 173 4.58 10.44 7.40
CA MET A 173 3.16 10.39 7.73
C MET A 173 2.56 9.12 7.11
N LEU A 174 1.68 8.43 7.84
CA LEU A 174 1.05 7.18 7.39
C LEU A 174 -0.46 7.22 7.55
N TYR A 175 -1.16 6.44 6.73
CA TYR A 175 -2.57 6.10 6.91
C TYR A 175 -2.73 4.58 6.78
N GLY A 176 -3.00 3.89 7.90
CA GLY A 176 -2.90 2.43 7.96
C GLY A 176 -1.53 1.92 7.48
N PRO A 177 -1.43 1.05 6.46
CA PRO A 177 -0.14 0.59 5.93
C PRO A 177 0.48 1.52 4.88
N LEU A 178 -0.18 2.64 4.54
CA LEU A 178 0.24 3.50 3.45
C LEU A 178 1.16 4.60 3.97
N VAL A 179 2.35 4.69 3.40
CA VAL A 179 3.22 5.87 3.55
C VAL A 179 2.66 6.96 2.66
N LEU A 180 2.42 8.14 3.24
CA LEU A 180 1.97 9.32 2.52
C LEU A 180 3.18 10.14 2.04
N ALA A 181 3.02 10.79 0.90
CA ALA A 181 3.99 11.70 0.32
C ALA A 181 3.32 13.02 -0.02
N ALA A 182 3.94 14.13 0.36
CA ALA A 182 3.50 15.46 -0.01
C ALA A 182 3.78 15.75 -1.48
N ARG A 183 2.76 16.19 -2.21
CA ARG A 183 2.91 16.68 -3.57
C ARG A 183 3.63 18.02 -3.57
N MET A 184 4.68 18.14 -4.38
CA MET A 184 5.51 19.34 -4.49
C MET A 184 5.53 19.91 -5.91
N GLY A 185 4.60 19.45 -6.76
CA GLY A 185 4.39 19.96 -8.11
C GLY A 185 5.42 19.47 -9.12
N THR A 186 5.40 20.06 -10.31
CA THR A 186 6.16 19.61 -11.48
C THR A 186 7.26 20.59 -11.90
N ALA A 187 7.60 21.54 -11.03
CA ALA A 187 8.58 22.59 -11.34
C ALA A 187 9.92 21.97 -11.81
N GLY A 188 10.34 22.33 -13.02
CA GLY A 188 11.57 21.82 -13.65
C GLY A 188 11.50 20.36 -14.14
N LEU A 189 10.37 19.67 -13.99
CA LEU A 189 10.17 18.32 -14.52
C LEU A 189 9.65 18.39 -15.95
N ARG A 190 10.58 18.34 -16.90
CA ARG A 190 10.28 18.13 -18.32
C ARG A 190 10.35 16.63 -18.64
N PRO A 191 9.81 16.17 -19.79
CA PRO A 191 9.87 14.76 -20.17
C PRO A 191 11.30 14.16 -20.16
N ASP A 192 12.33 14.91 -20.56
CA ASP A 192 13.74 14.51 -20.56
C ASP A 192 14.38 14.41 -19.16
N ILE A 193 13.69 14.93 -18.13
CA ILE A 193 14.10 14.88 -16.72
C ILE A 193 13.39 13.74 -16.00
N LEU A 194 12.14 13.47 -16.36
CA LEU A 194 11.34 12.37 -15.79
C LEU A 194 11.87 10.98 -16.17
N ARG A 195 12.59 10.90 -17.29
CA ARG A 195 13.11 9.65 -17.84
C ARG A 195 14.62 9.57 -17.73
N ALA A 196 15.10 8.34 -17.54
CA ALA A 196 16.51 8.04 -17.72
C ALA A 196 16.90 8.24 -19.18
N GLU A 197 18.11 8.76 -19.37
CA GLU A 197 18.78 8.63 -20.65
C GLU A 197 19.06 7.15 -20.92
N PRO A 198 18.91 6.66 -22.17
CA PRO A 198 19.33 5.33 -22.55
C PRO A 198 20.76 5.06 -22.09
N THR A 199 20.89 4.17 -21.11
CA THR A 199 22.19 3.89 -20.48
C THR A 199 22.91 2.72 -21.14
N ARG A 200 24.25 2.77 -21.17
CA ARG A 200 25.06 1.59 -21.49
C ARG A 200 24.92 0.54 -20.38
N PRO A 201 25.21 -0.75 -20.64
CA PRO A 201 25.17 -1.78 -19.61
C PRO A 201 25.98 -1.35 -18.37
N ARG A 202 25.36 -1.48 -17.18
CA ARG A 202 25.92 -1.19 -15.85
C ARG A 202 26.00 0.28 -15.42
N THR A 203 25.45 1.23 -16.19
CA THR A 203 25.28 2.60 -15.69
C THR A 203 23.93 2.72 -14.98
N ILE A 204 23.95 3.20 -13.74
CA ILE A 204 22.72 3.54 -12.99
C ILE A 204 22.20 4.91 -13.44
N PRO A 205 20.88 5.16 -13.35
CA PRO A 205 20.33 6.45 -13.72
C PRO A 205 20.77 7.55 -12.74
N GLU A 206 21.06 8.73 -13.27
CA GLU A 206 21.43 9.92 -12.52
C GLU A 206 20.30 10.94 -12.49
N TYR A 207 20.16 11.63 -11.35
CA TYR A 207 19.22 12.74 -11.21
C TYR A 207 19.85 14.04 -11.70
N LYS A 208 19.27 14.64 -12.74
CA LYS A 208 19.79 15.85 -13.41
C LYS A 208 19.40 17.18 -12.73
N ALA A 209 18.77 17.12 -11.56
CA ALA A 209 18.35 18.28 -10.79
C ALA A 209 18.27 17.94 -9.31
N GLU A 210 18.55 18.92 -8.46
CA GLU A 210 18.42 18.77 -7.01
C GLU A 210 16.96 18.66 -6.57
N GLY A 211 16.79 18.16 -5.35
CA GLY A 211 15.52 18.14 -4.64
C GLY A 211 15.04 19.53 -4.22
N LEU A 212 13.88 19.58 -3.59
CA LEU A 212 13.33 20.80 -2.99
C LEU A 212 13.50 20.72 -1.47
N PRO A 213 13.50 21.87 -0.76
CA PRO A 213 13.53 21.87 0.69
C PRO A 213 12.41 21.02 1.29
N MET A 214 12.74 20.31 2.37
CA MET A 214 11.79 19.50 3.11
C MET A 214 10.61 20.32 3.61
N LEU A 215 9.40 19.78 3.45
CA LEU A 215 8.19 20.38 4.01
C LEU A 215 8.28 20.41 5.53
N ALA A 216 8.15 21.61 6.11
CA ALA A 216 7.99 21.81 7.54
C ALA A 216 6.51 21.98 7.88
N LEU A 217 5.98 21.09 8.72
CA LEU A 217 4.64 21.20 9.27
C LEU A 217 4.62 22.26 10.38
N THR A 218 3.46 22.87 10.59
CA THR A 218 3.27 23.91 11.61
C THR A 218 2.08 23.57 12.51
N GLY A 219 2.03 24.21 13.69
CA GLY A 219 0.96 23.97 14.66
C GLY A 219 1.14 22.69 15.49
N ARG A 220 0.07 22.23 16.12
CA ARG A 220 0.05 21.02 16.95
C ARG A 220 -0.59 19.86 16.21
N ALA A 221 -0.21 18.64 16.57
CA ALA A 221 -0.85 17.44 16.04
C ALA A 221 -2.37 17.42 16.37
N PRO A 222 -3.21 16.82 15.50
CA PRO A 222 -2.86 16.17 14.24
C PRO A 222 -2.47 17.19 13.15
N TRP A 223 -1.34 16.93 12.48
CA TRP A 223 -0.82 17.85 11.45
C TRP A 223 -1.49 17.69 10.08
N LEU A 224 -2.15 16.55 9.87
CA LEU A 224 -2.88 16.24 8.65
C LEU A 224 -4.35 15.99 8.96
N VAL A 225 -5.20 16.33 8.01
CA VAL A 225 -6.62 15.99 8.02
C VAL A 225 -7.01 15.36 6.68
N PRO A 226 -8.00 14.45 6.64
CA PRO A 226 -8.54 13.96 5.38
C PRO A 226 -9.06 15.10 4.51
N ASP A 227 -8.81 15.01 3.21
CA ASP A 227 -9.42 15.89 2.22
C ASP A 227 -10.78 15.29 1.80
N GLY A 228 -11.86 15.75 2.43
CA GLY A 228 -13.20 15.13 2.38
C GLY A 228 -13.83 14.94 1.00
N GLY A 229 -13.19 15.40 -0.08
CA GLY A 229 -13.61 15.20 -1.47
C GLY A 229 -12.85 14.10 -2.22
N LYS A 230 -11.76 13.53 -1.69
CA LYS A 230 -10.88 12.61 -2.43
C LYS A 230 -10.43 11.40 -1.58
N PRO A 231 -10.64 10.15 -2.02
CA PRO A 231 -10.16 8.97 -1.30
C PRO A 231 -8.65 8.95 -1.15
N LEU A 232 -8.18 8.61 0.06
CA LEU A 232 -6.75 8.54 0.39
C LEU A 232 -5.98 9.85 0.16
N THR A 233 -6.67 10.99 0.14
CA THR A 233 -6.02 12.29 0.08
C THR A 233 -6.12 12.98 1.42
N PHE A 234 -5.02 13.59 1.82
CA PHE A 234 -4.88 14.33 3.07
C PHE A 234 -4.34 15.70 2.76
N ARG A 235 -4.56 16.64 3.68
CA ARG A 235 -3.98 17.97 3.60
C ARG A 235 -3.42 18.41 4.93
N THR A 236 -2.49 19.35 4.90
CA THR A 236 -2.01 20.04 6.10
C THR A 236 -3.18 20.67 6.87
N ALA A 237 -3.16 20.51 8.18
CA ALA A 237 -4.17 21.03 9.09
C ALA A 237 -4.00 22.54 9.34
N ALA A 238 -2.76 23.04 9.25
CA ALA A 238 -2.39 24.43 9.47
C ALA A 238 -1.27 24.86 8.50
N GLY A 239 -1.11 26.18 8.35
CA GLY A 239 -0.09 26.77 7.49
C GLY A 239 -0.43 26.67 6.01
N GLU A 240 0.60 26.51 5.18
CA GLU A 240 0.44 26.37 3.74
C GLU A 240 -0.29 25.07 3.38
N HIS A 241 -1.27 25.17 2.47
CA HIS A 241 -1.99 24.02 1.96
C HIS A 241 -1.05 23.10 1.16
N ARG A 242 -0.86 21.89 1.66
CA ARG A 242 -0.12 20.81 0.98
C ARG A 242 -0.96 19.57 0.96
N GLU A 243 -1.08 18.98 -0.21
CA GLU A 243 -1.78 17.71 -0.44
C GLU A 243 -0.80 16.55 -0.21
N LEU A 244 -1.23 15.52 0.51
CA LEU A 244 -0.49 14.28 0.70
C LEU A 244 -1.33 13.10 0.25
N VAL A 245 -0.69 12.16 -0.46
CA VAL A 245 -1.31 10.93 -0.96
C VAL A 245 -0.40 9.73 -0.75
N PRO A 246 -0.90 8.49 -0.85
CA PRO A 246 -0.06 7.32 -0.81
C PRO A 246 1.09 7.39 -1.80
N LEU A 247 2.31 7.06 -1.36
CA LEU A 247 3.53 7.16 -2.15
C LEU A 247 3.44 6.44 -3.51
N TYR A 248 2.67 5.36 -3.61
CA TYR A 248 2.50 4.66 -4.89
C TYR A 248 1.73 5.47 -5.94
N GLN A 249 0.93 6.46 -5.53
CA GLN A 249 0.17 7.34 -6.43
C GLN A 249 1.00 8.50 -6.98
N ILE A 250 2.18 8.76 -6.42
CA ILE A 250 3.09 9.79 -6.93
C ILE A 250 3.69 9.29 -8.25
N LEU A 251 3.42 10.02 -9.32
CA LEU A 251 3.92 9.77 -10.68
C LEU A 251 4.17 11.13 -11.33
N ASP A 252 5.28 11.25 -12.06
CA ASP A 252 5.63 12.43 -12.86
C ASP A 252 5.59 13.79 -12.12
N GLU A 253 5.78 13.76 -10.81
CA GLU A 253 5.78 14.94 -9.94
C GLU A 253 6.88 14.85 -8.88
N ARG A 254 7.27 16.01 -8.33
CA ARG A 254 8.15 16.10 -7.17
C ARG A 254 7.37 15.78 -5.91
N TYR A 255 8.04 15.15 -4.95
CA TYR A 255 7.39 14.76 -3.70
C TYR A 255 8.33 14.77 -2.50
N GLY A 256 7.75 14.82 -1.30
CA GLY A 256 8.46 14.62 -0.04
C GLY A 256 7.79 13.55 0.80
N VAL A 257 8.51 12.48 1.16
CA VAL A 257 8.02 11.43 2.06
C VAL A 257 8.16 11.86 3.52
N TYR A 258 9.35 12.34 3.87
CA TYR A 258 9.64 12.86 5.19
C TYR A 258 9.28 14.34 5.26
N VAL A 259 8.76 14.73 6.42
CA VAL A 259 8.42 16.10 6.78
C VAL A 259 9.08 16.45 8.11
N LYS A 260 9.41 17.73 8.29
CA LYS A 260 9.84 18.24 9.59
C LYS A 260 8.63 18.60 10.42
N VAL A 261 8.51 18.04 11.62
CA VAL A 261 7.45 18.39 12.58
C VAL A 261 7.96 19.43 13.58
N PRO A 262 7.08 20.28 14.13
CA PRO A 262 7.42 21.13 15.26
C PRO A 262 7.84 20.28 16.47
N THR A 263 8.96 20.63 17.08
CA THR A 263 9.42 20.09 18.37
C THR A 263 8.68 20.74 19.53
#